data_AF-A0A4U9ZF93-F1
#
_entry.id   AF-A0A4U9ZF93-F1
#
_cell.length_a   1.000
_cell.length_b   1.000
_cell.length_c   1.000
_cell.angle_alpha   90.00
_cell.angle_beta   90.00
_cell.angle_gamma   90.00
#
_symmetry.space_group_name_H-M   'P 1'
#
loop_
_entity.id
_entity.type
_entity.pdbx_description
1 polymer ?
#
loop_
_entity_poly.entity_id
_entity_poly.type
_entity_poly.pdbx_seq_one_letter_code
_entity_poly.pdbx_strand_id
1 'polypeptide(L)' 'MVDMQLFAIYNDLIPFIRTIVAGEFTKTTVNPEAWGTGVLEISEETKASLASQAEALLAAVSND' A
#
# COMPACT_ATOMS: atom_id res chain seq x y z
N MET A 1 12.74 13.58 2.27
CA MET A 1 12.86 12.25 1.62
C MET A 1 13.14 11.21 2.70
N VAL A 2 12.10 10.69 3.37
CA VAL A 2 12.21 9.63 4.39
C VAL A 2 11.03 8.68 4.16
N ASP A 3 10.93 8.15 2.94
CA ASP A 3 9.75 7.40 2.50
C ASP A 3 10.08 5.99 1.97
N MET A 4 11.36 5.72 1.68
CA MET A 4 11.83 4.41 1.21
C MET A 4 11.88 3.32 2.29
N GLN A 5 11.74 3.65 3.58
CA GLN A 5 11.92 2.66 4.65
C GLN A 5 10.65 1.89 5.02
N LEU A 6 9.45 2.47 4.86
CA LEU A 6 8.21 1.85 5.38
C LEU A 6 7.97 0.45 4.79
N PHE A 7 8.26 0.28 3.50
CA PHE A 7 8.03 -0.98 2.80
C PHE A 7 9.30 -1.74 2.43
N ALA A 8 10.49 -1.24 2.75
CA ALA A 8 11.76 -1.90 2.37
C ALA A 8 11.81 -3.35 2.85
N ILE A 9 11.48 -3.59 4.12
CA ILE A 9 11.46 -4.94 4.70
C ILE A 9 10.45 -5.86 3.98
N TYR A 10 9.27 -5.35 3.62
CA TYR A 10 8.27 -6.14 2.91
C TYR A 10 8.70 -6.45 1.47
N ASN A 11 9.27 -5.47 0.77
CA ASN A 11 9.81 -5.66 -0.57
C ASN A 11 10.96 -6.69 -0.60
N ASP A 12 11.74 -6.78 0.46
CA ASP A 12 12.79 -7.80 0.59
C ASP A 12 12.20 -9.17 0.99
N LEU A 13 11.28 -9.20 1.95
CA LEU A 13 10.77 -10.43 2.56
C LEU A 13 9.80 -11.20 1.65
N ILE A 14 8.89 -10.51 0.96
CA ILE A 14 7.82 -11.13 0.15
C ILE A 14 8.42 -11.99 -0.98
N PRO A 15 9.39 -11.52 -1.78
CA PRO A 15 10.10 -12.36 -2.74
C PRO A 15 10.94 -13.46 -2.08
N PHE A 16 11.55 -13.18 -0.92
CA PHE A 16 12.36 -14.16 -0.19
C PHE A 16 11.57 -15.42 0.18
N ILE A 17 10.31 -15.27 0.61
CA ILE A 17 9.41 -16.40 0.92
C ILE A 17 8.69 -16.97 -0.31
N ARG A 18 9.18 -16.69 -1.53
CA ARG A 18 8.67 -17.19 -2.81
C ARG A 18 7.25 -16.74 -3.16
N THR A 19 6.88 -15.54 -2.71
CA THR A 19 5.67 -14.84 -3.18
C THR A 19 6.04 -13.70 -4.12
N ILE A 20 5.06 -13.08 -4.78
CA ILE A 20 5.28 -12.01 -5.76
C ILE A 20 4.76 -10.69 -5.18
N VAL A 21 5.57 -9.64 -5.28
CA VAL A 21 5.12 -8.26 -5.00
C VAL A 21 4.36 -7.76 -6.22
N ALA A 22 3.09 -7.41 -6.05
CA ALA A 22 2.27 -6.84 -7.12
C ALA A 22 2.20 -5.33 -7.02
N GLY A 23 2.92 -4.63 -7.91
CA GLY A 23 2.91 -3.17 -7.99
C GLY A 23 3.59 -2.46 -6.81
N GLU A 24 3.24 -1.18 -6.64
CA GLU A 24 3.73 -0.34 -5.55
C GLU A 24 2.79 -0.33 -4.34
N PHE A 25 3.35 -0.23 -3.13
CA PHE A 25 2.56 -0.13 -1.90
C PHE A 25 2.09 1.30 -1.64
N THR A 26 0.82 1.44 -1.26
CA THR A 26 0.23 2.71 -0.84
C THR A 26 0.44 2.94 0.65
N LYS A 27 0.83 4.16 1.00
CA LYS A 27 0.95 4.64 2.39
C LYS A 27 -0.06 5.75 2.67
N THR A 28 -0.47 5.85 3.92
CA THR A 28 -1.25 7.01 4.41
C THR A 28 -0.96 7.25 5.88
N THR A 29 -1.19 8.49 6.32
CA THR A 29 -1.03 8.88 7.72
C THR A 29 -2.39 8.83 8.40
N VAL A 30 -2.43 8.43 9.67
CA VAL A 30 -3.66 8.50 10.47
C VAL A 30 -4.01 9.97 10.73
N ASN A 31 -5.20 10.41 10.35
CA ASN A 31 -5.66 11.77 10.64
C ASN A 31 -5.90 11.95 12.15
N PRO A 32 -5.62 13.13 12.74
CA PRO A 32 -5.72 13.34 14.19
C PRO A 32 -7.09 13.02 14.80
N GLU A 33 -8.16 13.28 14.06
CA GLU A 33 -9.54 13.07 14.51
C GLU A 33 -9.85 11.59 14.72
N ALA A 34 -9.19 10.69 13.97
CA ALA A 34 -9.38 9.24 14.05
C ALA A 34 -9.06 8.69 15.44
N TRP A 35 -8.18 9.33 16.22
CA TRP A 35 -7.88 8.91 17.59
C TRP A 35 -9.07 9.05 18.54
N GLY A 36 -10.01 9.97 18.26
CA GLY A 36 -11.24 10.14 19.02
C GLY A 36 -12.47 9.51 18.36
N THR A 37 -12.55 9.54 17.02
CA THR A 37 -13.72 9.07 16.27
C THR A 37 -13.65 7.60 15.88
N GLY A 38 -12.45 7.02 15.82
CA GLY A 38 -12.22 5.67 15.27
C GLY A 38 -12.37 5.59 13.75
N VAL A 39 -12.49 6.72 13.05
CA VAL A 39 -12.70 6.77 11.60
C VAL A 39 -11.46 7.34 10.92
N LEU A 40 -10.82 6.55 10.07
CA LEU A 40 -9.73 6.98 9.21
C LEU A 40 -10.29 7.71 7.99
N GLU A 41 -9.88 8.96 7.81
CA GLU A 41 -10.15 9.74 6.60
C GLU A 41 -8.94 9.66 5.67
N ILE A 42 -9.20 9.36 4.40
CA ILE A 42 -8.16 9.15 3.39
C ILE A 42 -8.32 10.19 2.29
N SER A 43 -7.22 10.85 1.91
CA SER A 43 -7.20 11.84 0.83
C SER A 43 -7.49 11.21 -0.53
N GLU A 44 -7.99 12.02 -1.48
CA GLU A 44 -8.23 11.55 -2.86
C GLU A 44 -6.94 11.05 -3.54
N GLU A 45 -5.79 11.66 -3.24
CA GLU A 45 -4.48 11.21 -3.73
C GLU A 45 -4.14 9.80 -3.23
N THR A 46 -4.31 9.53 -1.93
CA THR A 46 -4.08 8.19 -1.38
C THR A 46 -5.09 7.19 -1.94
N LYS A 47 -6.36 7.58 -2.14
CA LYS A 47 -7.36 6.72 -2.79
C LYS A 47 -6.96 6.36 -4.22
N ALA A 48 -6.43 7.32 -4.98
CA ALA A 48 -5.94 7.07 -6.34
C ALA A 48 -4.73 6.10 -6.33
N SER A 49 -3.76 6.30 -5.41
CA SER A 49 -2.65 5.35 -5.23
C SER A 49 -3.15 3.95 -4.87
N LEU A 50 -4.12 3.85 -3.97
CA LEU A 50 -4.70 2.58 -3.55
C LEU A 50 -5.45 1.89 -4.70
N ALA A 51 -6.15 2.65 -5.54
CA ALA A 51 -6.79 2.13 -6.73
C ALA A 51 -5.75 1.55 -7.72
N SER A 52 -4.66 2.28 -7.99
CA SER A 52 -3.56 1.78 -8.82
C SER A 52 -2.92 0.51 -8.24
N GLN A 53 -2.74 0.42 -6.93
CA GLN A 53 -2.26 -0.78 -6.27
C GLN A 53 -3.23 -1.96 -6.45
N ALA A 54 -4.54 -1.72 -6.33
CA ALA A 54 -5.56 -2.76 -6.54
C ALA A 54 -5.57 -3.25 -8.00
N GLU A 55 -5.44 -2.35 -8.97
CA GLU A 55 -5.31 -2.68 -10.39
C GLU A 55 -4.06 -3.52 -10.67
N ALA A 56 -2.90 -3.15 -10.09
CA ALA A 56 -1.67 -3.92 -10.21
C ALA A 56 -1.79 -5.34 -9.63
N LEU A 57 -2.46 -5.48 -8.49
CA LEU A 57 -2.74 -6.79 -7.89
C LEU A 57 -3.65 -7.63 -8.78
N LEU A 58 -4.76 -7.06 -9.27
CA LEU A 58 -5.68 -7.77 -10.16
C LEU A 58 -4.99 -8.21 -11.45
N ALA A 59 -4.14 -7.36 -12.04
CA ALA A 59 -3.37 -7.70 -13.22
C ALA A 59 -2.36 -8.82 -12.95
N ALA A 60 -1.73 -8.86 -11.77
CA ALA A 60 -0.79 -9.91 -11.41
C ALA A 60 -1.48 -11.28 -11.27
N VAL A 61 -2.64 -11.34 -10.60
CA VAL A 61 -3.34 -12.62 -10.35
C VAL A 61 -4.20 -13.11 -11.51
N SER A 62 -4.54 -12.24 -12.46
CA SER A 62 -5.34 -12.62 -13.65
C SER A 62 -4.48 -13.10 -14.83
N ASN A 63 -3.17 -12.90 -14.76
CA ASN A 63 -2.21 -13.31 -15.78
C ASN A 63 -1.51 -14.65 -15.45
N ASP A 64 -1.91 -15.31 -14.36
CA ASP A 64 -1.46 -16.65 -13.96
C ASP A 64 -2.42 -17.77 -14.44
#